data_AF-R6TVX0-F1
#
_entry.id   AF-R6TVX0-F1
#
_cell.length_a   1.000
_cell.length_b   1.000
_cell.length_c   1.000
_cell.angle_alpha   90.00
_cell.angle_beta   90.00
_cell.angle_gamma   90.00
#
_symmetry.space_group_name_H-M   'P 1'
#
loop_
_entity.id
_entity.type
_entity.pdbx_description
1 polymer ?
#
loop_
_entity_poly.entity_id
_entity_poly.type
_entity_poly.pdbx_seq_one_letter_code
_entity_poly.pdbx_strand_id
1 'polypeptide(L)'
;MWIRPRGSAEREHAMKEKATKTEARKHWIVFAAFHAGIGILVLLLPLYGRLVQKLSAHIYMGCFLRDFFGILCPVCGGTHSVKALLRGDFAEAWHTNAGVVCAIAAAISADGVILVNLIRGRKRPFPHGSQFALAVLLWLLLFGVVRNFF
;
A
#
# COMPACT_ATOMS: atom_id res chain seq x y z
N MET A 1 35.76 -21.58 -38.24
CA MET A 1 35.59 -21.71 -36.78
C MET A 1 36.20 -20.47 -36.12
N TRP A 2 35.39 -19.45 -35.84
CA TRP A 2 35.86 -18.19 -35.25
C TRP A 2 36.04 -18.36 -33.74
N ILE A 3 37.29 -18.40 -33.27
CA ILE A 3 37.62 -18.48 -31.84
C ILE A 3 37.41 -17.07 -31.24
N ARG A 4 36.36 -16.90 -30.45
CA ARG A 4 36.12 -15.64 -29.71
C ARG A 4 37.35 -15.35 -28.84
N PRO A 5 37.96 -14.15 -28.92
CA PRO A 5 39.10 -13.81 -28.08
C PRO A 5 38.67 -13.86 -26.61
N ARG A 6 39.46 -14.52 -25.76
CA ARG A 6 39.14 -14.83 -24.35
C ARG A 6 38.65 -13.59 -23.55
N GLY A 7 39.21 -12.41 -23.83
CA GLY A 7 38.80 -11.15 -23.21
C GLY A 7 37.41 -10.60 -23.61
N SER A 8 36.79 -11.11 -24.69
CA SER A 8 35.42 -10.73 -25.07
C SER A 8 34.36 -11.38 -24.17
N ALA A 9 34.57 -12.63 -23.75
CA ALA A 9 33.67 -13.36 -22.87
C ALA A 9 33.70 -12.78 -21.44
N GLU A 10 34.89 -12.50 -20.91
CA GLU A 10 35.06 -11.89 -19.58
C GLU A 10 34.38 -10.52 -19.46
N ARG A 11 34.50 -9.69 -20.52
CA ARG A 11 33.80 -8.40 -20.60
C ARG A 11 32.28 -8.56 -20.64
N GLU A 12 31.76 -9.55 -21.36
CA GLU A 12 30.33 -9.83 -21.44
C GLU A 12 29.76 -10.30 -20.08
N HIS A 13 30.49 -11.17 -19.37
CA HIS A 13 30.14 -11.62 -18.02
C HIS A 13 30.14 -10.45 -17.02
N ALA A 14 31.20 -9.63 -17.01
CA ALA A 14 31.28 -8.46 -16.13
C ALA A 14 30.17 -7.44 -16.41
N MET A 15 29.79 -7.24 -17.68
CA MET A 15 28.68 -6.37 -18.07
C MET A 15 27.33 -6.90 -17.57
N LYS A 16 27.06 -8.21 -17.74
CA LYS A 16 25.83 -8.87 -17.25
C LYS A 16 25.72 -8.84 -15.72
N GLU A 17 26.84 -9.02 -15.03
CA GLU A 17 26.91 -8.94 -13.57
C GLU A 17 26.66 -7.51 -13.07
N LYS A 18 27.26 -6.49 -13.71
CA LYS A 18 27.00 -5.09 -13.38
C LYS A 18 25.54 -4.69 -13.64
N ALA A 19 24.96 -5.15 -14.75
CA ALA A 19 23.55 -4.90 -15.08
C ALA A 19 22.62 -5.53 -14.04
N THR A 20 22.84 -6.78 -13.66
CA THR A 20 22.01 -7.47 -12.65
C THR A 20 22.11 -6.85 -11.27
N LYS A 21 23.31 -6.43 -10.84
CA LYS A 21 23.48 -5.67 -9.58
C LYS A 21 22.77 -4.31 -9.62
N THR A 22 22.83 -3.62 -10.75
CA THR A 22 22.14 -2.33 -10.95
C THR A 22 20.62 -2.49 -10.86
N GLU A 23 20.05 -3.48 -11.53
CA GLU A 23 18.61 -3.78 -11.48
C GLU A 23 18.14 -4.18 -10.07
N ALA A 24 18.92 -5.02 -9.37
CA ALA A 24 18.63 -5.39 -7.99
C ALA A 24 18.63 -4.16 -7.06
N ARG A 25 19.63 -3.28 -7.18
CA ARG A 25 19.71 -2.04 -6.40
C ARG A 25 18.53 -1.11 -6.68
N LYS A 26 18.12 -0.99 -7.94
CA LYS A 26 16.94 -0.19 -8.33
C LYS A 26 15.67 -0.68 -7.63
N HIS A 27 15.42 -1.99 -7.60
CA HIS A 27 14.25 -2.55 -6.93
C HIS A 27 14.23 -2.25 -5.42
N TRP A 28 15.38 -2.35 -4.74
CA TRP A 28 15.51 -1.97 -3.33
C TRP A 28 15.27 -0.48 -3.08
N ILE A 29 15.80 0.40 -3.93
CA ILE A 29 15.57 1.85 -3.83
C ILE A 29 14.08 2.16 -3.97
N VAL A 30 13.40 1.57 -4.94
CA VAL A 30 11.95 1.77 -5.14
C VAL A 30 11.16 1.29 -3.92
N PHE A 31 11.46 0.08 -3.43
CA PHE A 31 10.80 -0.47 -2.24
C PHE A 31 11.00 0.39 -0.99
N ALA A 32 12.24 0.85 -0.76
CA ALA A 32 12.57 1.73 0.37
C ALA A 32 11.92 3.11 0.25
N ALA A 33 11.93 3.70 -0.95
CA ALA A 33 11.29 5.00 -1.21
C ALA A 33 9.77 4.93 -1.00
N PHE A 34 9.14 3.84 -1.44
CA PHE A 34 7.71 3.59 -1.21
C PHE A 34 7.38 3.54 0.29
N HIS A 35 8.14 2.75 1.06
CA HIS A 35 7.95 2.64 2.51
C HIS A 35 8.27 3.93 3.26
N ALA A 36 9.31 4.65 2.85
CA ALA A 36 9.62 5.97 3.40
C ALA A 36 8.47 6.95 3.14
N GLY A 37 7.90 6.94 1.92
CA GLY A 37 6.72 7.73 1.57
C GLY A 37 5.50 7.39 2.44
N ILE A 38 5.19 6.11 2.63
CA ILE A 38 4.12 5.67 3.54
C ILE A 38 4.40 6.12 4.97
N GLY A 39 5.61 5.92 5.49
CA GLY A 39 5.98 6.32 6.84
C GLY A 39 5.83 7.84 7.06
N ILE A 40 6.30 8.64 6.11
CA ILE A 40 6.12 10.10 6.12
C ILE A 40 4.62 10.44 6.13
N LEU A 41 3.81 9.81 5.27
CA LEU A 41 2.37 10.06 5.21
C LEU A 41 1.67 9.71 6.53
N VAL A 42 2.00 8.56 7.14
CA VAL A 42 1.47 8.12 8.43
C VAL A 42 1.82 9.11 9.55
N LEU A 43 3.00 9.74 9.50
CA LEU A 43 3.40 10.77 10.47
C LEU A 43 2.74 12.13 10.22
N LEU A 44 2.59 12.52 8.95
CA LEU A 44 2.04 13.82 8.55
C LEU A 44 0.52 13.90 8.75
N LEU A 45 -0.23 12.85 8.46
CA LEU A 45 -1.70 12.85 8.57
C LEU A 45 -2.24 13.21 9.98
N PRO A 46 -1.76 12.62 11.10
CA PRO A 46 -2.19 13.01 12.44
C PRO A 46 -1.66 14.37 12.87
N LEU A 47 -0.52 14.82 12.33
CA LEU A 47 -0.03 16.19 12.54
C LEU A 47 -0.95 17.20 11.87
N TYR A 48 -1.31 16.95 10.62
CA TYR A 48 -2.30 17.73 9.87
C TYR A 48 -3.65 17.74 10.59
N GLY A 49 -4.15 16.58 11.03
CA GLY A 49 -5.39 16.49 11.79
C GLY A 49 -5.37 17.32 13.08
N ARG A 50 -4.26 17.28 13.84
CA ARG A 50 -4.08 18.13 15.04
C ARG A 50 -4.01 19.61 14.70
N LEU A 51 -3.33 19.99 13.62
CA LEU A 51 -3.22 21.38 13.16
C LEU A 51 -4.58 21.92 12.75
N VAL A 52 -5.31 21.16 11.94
CA VAL A 52 -6.67 21.49 11.51
C VAL A 52 -7.59 21.60 12.71
N GLN A 53 -7.59 20.64 13.64
CA GLN A 53 -8.41 20.74 14.85
C GLN A 53 -8.11 22.00 15.68
N LYS A 54 -6.83 22.39 15.82
CA LYS A 54 -6.47 23.63 16.50
C LYS A 54 -6.97 24.88 15.76
N LEU A 55 -6.92 24.87 14.43
CA LEU A 55 -7.28 26.03 13.60
C LEU A 55 -8.79 26.14 13.33
N SER A 56 -9.51 25.02 13.42
CA SER A 56 -10.94 24.89 13.08
C SER A 56 -11.77 24.35 14.23
N ALA A 57 -11.33 24.59 15.47
CA ALA A 57 -11.99 24.15 16.71
C ALA A 57 -13.49 24.54 16.80
N HIS A 58 -13.94 25.51 15.99
CA HIS A 58 -15.32 26.00 15.94
C HIS A 58 -16.11 25.61 14.67
N ILE A 59 -15.51 24.88 13.71
CA ILE A 59 -16.11 24.64 12.38
C ILE A 59 -16.23 23.13 12.04
N TYR A 60 -15.61 22.23 12.81
CA TYR A 60 -15.70 20.79 12.57
C TYR A 60 -17.04 20.21 13.04
N MET A 61 -18.08 20.41 12.21
CA MET A 61 -19.27 19.56 12.21
C MET A 61 -18.84 18.12 11.83
N GLY A 62 -19.61 17.10 12.21
CA GLY A 62 -19.27 15.69 11.99
C GLY A 62 -19.12 15.29 10.51
N CYS A 63 -19.13 13.98 10.24
CA CYS A 63 -19.06 13.46 8.87
C CYS A 63 -20.29 13.98 8.11
N PHE A 64 -20.14 15.01 7.26
CA PHE A 64 -21.24 15.68 6.55
C PHE A 64 -22.21 14.68 5.88
N LEU A 65 -21.68 13.58 5.32
CA LEU A 65 -22.52 12.52 4.74
C LEU A 65 -23.37 11.75 5.76
N ARG A 66 -22.85 11.51 6.97
CA ARG A 66 -23.64 10.91 8.05
C ARG A 66 -24.68 11.90 8.56
N ASP A 67 -24.27 13.15 8.74
CA ASP A 67 -25.10 14.17 9.38
C ASP A 67 -26.23 14.64 8.45
N PHE A 68 -26.00 14.73 7.14
CA PHE A 68 -27.03 15.13 6.16
C PHE A 68 -27.76 13.95 5.50
N PHE A 69 -27.06 12.86 5.16
CA PHE A 69 -27.66 11.76 4.40
C PHE A 69 -27.93 10.51 5.25
N GLY A 70 -27.53 10.46 6.52
CA GLY A 70 -27.70 9.28 7.38
C GLY A 70 -26.84 8.07 6.97
N ILE A 71 -25.97 8.24 5.96
CA ILE A 71 -25.19 7.16 5.36
C ILE A 71 -23.83 7.05 6.05
N LEU A 72 -23.45 5.83 6.46
CA LEU A 72 -22.09 5.53 6.87
C LEU A 72 -21.18 5.53 5.62
N CYS A 73 -20.57 6.66 5.34
CA CYS A 73 -19.61 6.77 4.24
C CYS A 73 -18.45 5.75 4.42
N PRO A 74 -17.99 5.09 3.34
CA PRO A 74 -16.94 4.06 3.40
C PRO A 74 -15.60 4.63 3.92
N VAL A 75 -15.37 5.94 3.74
CA VAL A 75 -14.18 6.65 4.23
C VAL A 75 -14.25 6.86 5.76
N CYS A 76 -15.40 7.30 6.28
CA CYS A 76 -15.62 7.46 7.72
C CYS A 76 -15.56 6.08 8.41
N GLY A 77 -16.27 5.06 7.90
CA GLY A 77 -16.23 3.69 8.44
C GLY A 77 -14.86 3.02 8.33
N GLY A 78 -14.13 3.23 7.22
CA GLY A 78 -12.77 2.75 7.04
C GLY A 78 -11.77 3.38 8.02
N THR A 79 -11.91 4.67 8.31
CA THR A 79 -11.08 5.35 9.32
C THR A 79 -11.28 4.77 10.72
N HIS A 80 -12.52 4.44 11.09
CA HIS A 80 -12.81 3.77 12.36
C HIS A 80 -12.24 2.35 12.41
N SER A 81 -12.38 1.60 11.31
CA SER A 81 -11.81 0.25 11.20
C SER A 81 -10.29 0.24 11.33
N VAL A 82 -9.60 1.18 10.65
CA VAL A 82 -8.14 1.34 10.80
C VAL A 82 -7.76 1.72 12.23
N LYS A 83 -8.50 2.64 12.88
CA LYS A 83 -8.25 2.99 14.29
C LYS A 83 -8.42 1.80 15.23
N ALA A 84 -9.43 0.96 15.00
CA ALA A 84 -9.63 -0.27 15.77
C ALA A 84 -8.49 -1.27 15.55
N LEU A 85 -8.05 -1.48 14.30
CA LEU A 85 -6.87 -2.30 13.99
C LEU A 85 -5.60 -1.79 14.69
N LEU A 86 -5.38 -0.47 14.71
CA LEU A 86 -4.24 0.14 15.40
C LEU A 86 -4.27 -0.04 16.92
N ARG A 87 -5.46 -0.24 17.52
CA ARG A 87 -5.64 -0.60 18.93
C ARG A 87 -5.54 -2.11 19.19
N GLY A 88 -5.44 -2.92 18.13
CA GLY A 88 -5.48 -4.39 18.21
C GLY A 88 -6.89 -4.96 18.34
N ASP A 89 -7.94 -4.17 18.18
CA ASP A 89 -9.33 -4.63 18.23
C ASP A 89 -9.81 -5.06 16.84
N PHE A 90 -9.56 -6.33 16.51
CA PHE A 90 -9.95 -6.92 15.23
C PHE A 90 -11.46 -7.10 15.10
N ALA A 91 -12.17 -7.34 16.20
CA ALA A 91 -13.62 -7.53 16.19
C ALA A 91 -14.31 -6.20 15.85
N GLU A 92 -13.96 -5.12 16.54
CA GLU A 92 -14.45 -3.78 16.25
C GLU A 92 -14.07 -3.38 14.81
N ALA A 93 -12.84 -3.66 14.37
CA ALA A 93 -12.40 -3.35 13.01
C ALA A 93 -13.25 -4.06 11.94
N TRP A 94 -13.57 -5.33 12.16
CA TRP A 94 -14.38 -6.12 11.25
C TRP A 94 -15.83 -5.63 11.17
N HIS A 95 -16.45 -5.39 12.33
CA HIS A 95 -17.82 -4.86 12.40
C HIS A 95 -17.91 -3.45 11.81
N THR A 96 -16.89 -2.62 12.02
CA THR A 96 -16.87 -1.25 11.47
C THR A 96 -16.63 -1.23 9.98
N ASN A 97 -15.73 -2.04 9.41
CA ASN A 97 -15.56 -2.21 7.96
C ASN A 97 -14.70 -3.44 7.59
N ALA A 98 -15.33 -4.61 7.44
CA ALA A 98 -14.66 -5.84 7.01
C ALA A 98 -13.95 -5.71 5.65
N GLY A 99 -14.51 -4.94 4.70
CA GLY A 99 -13.88 -4.70 3.41
C GLY A 99 -12.50 -4.03 3.52
N VAL A 100 -12.35 -3.08 4.44
CA VAL A 100 -11.06 -2.43 4.74
C VAL A 100 -10.10 -3.39 5.42
N VAL A 101 -10.57 -4.22 6.35
CA VAL A 101 -9.72 -5.26 6.97
C VAL A 101 -9.16 -6.20 5.91
N CYS A 102 -10.00 -6.70 4.99
CA CYS A 102 -9.58 -7.56 3.89
C CYS A 102 -8.58 -6.86 2.95
N ALA A 103 -8.82 -5.59 2.60
CA ALA A 103 -7.92 -4.82 1.75
C ALA A 103 -6.55 -4.62 2.39
N ILE A 104 -6.49 -4.32 3.70
CA ILE A 104 -5.24 -4.19 4.45
C ILE A 104 -4.51 -5.53 4.51
N ALA A 105 -5.21 -6.63 4.80
CA ALA A 105 -4.62 -7.97 4.82
C ALA A 105 -4.02 -8.35 3.45
N ALA A 106 -4.72 -8.04 2.36
CA ALA A 106 -4.23 -8.28 1.00
C ALA A 106 -3.00 -7.43 0.68
N ALA A 107 -3.00 -6.14 1.07
CA ALA A 107 -1.87 -5.24 0.86
C ALA A 107 -0.61 -5.70 1.62
N ILE A 108 -0.74 -6.08 2.90
CA ILE A 108 0.36 -6.61 3.71
C ILE A 108 0.91 -7.91 3.11
N SER A 109 0.01 -8.80 2.65
CA SER A 109 0.42 -10.06 2.03
C SER A 109 1.19 -9.83 0.73
N ALA A 110 0.71 -8.93 -0.13
CA ALA A 110 1.39 -8.55 -1.37
C ALA A 110 2.77 -7.92 -1.10
N ASP A 111 2.86 -7.05 -0.09
CA ASP A 111 4.13 -6.44 0.32
C ASP A 111 5.13 -7.47 0.84
N GLY A 112 4.68 -8.40 1.68
CA GLY A 112 5.50 -9.51 2.16
C GLY A 112 6.02 -10.40 1.03
N VAL A 113 5.20 -10.67 0.01
CA VAL A 113 5.63 -11.41 -1.20
C VAL A 113 6.71 -10.63 -1.95
N ILE A 114 6.56 -9.31 -2.11
CA ILE A 114 7.56 -8.45 -2.75
C ILE A 114 8.87 -8.47 -1.98
N LEU A 115 8.81 -8.32 -0.64
CA LEU A 115 9.97 -8.37 0.24
C LEU A 115 10.71 -9.71 0.13
N VAL A 116 9.98 -10.83 0.19
CA VAL A 116 10.55 -12.17 0.02
C VAL A 116 11.19 -12.32 -1.36
N ASN A 117 10.56 -11.81 -2.42
CA ASN A 117 11.13 -11.87 -3.78
C ASN A 117 12.39 -11.01 -3.94
N LEU A 118 12.45 -9.84 -3.29
CA LEU A 118 13.63 -8.98 -3.21
C LEU A 118 14.79 -9.68 -2.51
N ILE A 119 14.52 -10.29 -1.34
CA ILE A 119 15.53 -11.05 -0.57
C ILE A 119 16.02 -12.26 -1.37
N ARG A 120 15.12 -12.96 -2.07
CA ARG A 120 15.46 -14.11 -2.93
C ARG A 120 16.10 -13.72 -4.27
N GLY A 121 16.32 -12.43 -4.54
CA GLY A 121 16.96 -11.96 -5.77
C GLY A 121 16.19 -12.31 -7.05
N ARG A 122 14.85 -12.41 -6.98
CA ARG A 122 14.03 -12.73 -8.16
C ARG A 122 14.14 -11.60 -9.19
N LYS A 123 14.24 -11.96 -10.48
CA LYS A 123 14.33 -10.99 -11.59
C LYS A 123 13.10 -10.08 -11.71
N ARG A 124 11.94 -10.52 -11.21
CA ARG A 124 10.68 -9.76 -11.18
C ARG A 124 10.12 -9.78 -9.75
N PRO A 125 10.56 -8.87 -8.87
CA PRO A 125 10.12 -8.87 -7.47
C PRO A 125 8.72 -8.33 -7.26
N PHE A 126 8.17 -7.60 -8.24
CA PHE A 126 6.81 -7.05 -8.23
C PHE A 126 5.88 -7.90 -9.12
N PRO A 127 5.28 -8.99 -8.61
CA PRO A 127 4.37 -9.83 -9.40
C PRO A 127 3.02 -9.15 -9.66
N HIS A 128 2.64 -8.20 -8.81
CA HIS A 128 1.37 -7.50 -8.88
C HIS A 128 1.56 -6.16 -9.61
N GLY A 129 0.93 -6.02 -10.78
CA GLY A 129 0.88 -4.76 -11.54
C GLY A 129 -0.23 -3.83 -11.06
N SER A 130 -0.53 -2.78 -11.84
CA SER A 130 -1.62 -1.82 -11.56
C SER A 130 -2.99 -2.48 -11.42
N GLN A 131 -3.17 -3.67 -11.99
CA GLN A 131 -4.39 -4.47 -11.88
C GLN A 131 -4.73 -4.86 -10.44
N PHE A 132 -3.74 -5.06 -9.57
CA PHE A 132 -3.98 -5.38 -8.17
C PHE A 132 -4.57 -4.18 -7.42
N ALA A 133 -4.00 -2.98 -7.62
CA ALA A 133 -4.53 -1.75 -7.03
C ALA A 133 -5.96 -1.47 -7.53
N LEU A 134 -6.22 -1.69 -8.82
CA LEU A 134 -7.56 -1.55 -9.39
C LEU A 134 -8.53 -2.58 -8.80
N ALA A 135 -8.12 -3.85 -8.65
CA ALA A 135 -8.94 -4.89 -8.05
C ALA A 135 -9.29 -4.59 -6.58
N VAL A 136 -8.32 -4.11 -5.79
CA VAL A 136 -8.56 -3.67 -4.41
C VAL A 136 -9.50 -2.47 -4.36
N LEU A 137 -9.32 -1.50 -5.26
CA LEU A 137 -10.20 -0.34 -5.36
C LEU A 137 -11.64 -0.75 -5.72
N LEU A 138 -11.81 -1.59 -6.73
CA LEU A 138 -13.11 -2.12 -7.13
C LEU A 138 -13.75 -2.93 -6.01
N TRP A 139 -12.98 -3.76 -5.30
CA TRP A 139 -13.45 -4.50 -4.13
C TRP A 139 -13.99 -3.56 -3.04
N LEU A 140 -13.24 -2.51 -2.70
CA LEU A 140 -13.67 -1.53 -1.70
C LEU A 140 -14.93 -0.77 -2.13
N LEU A 141 -15.03 -0.40 -3.41
CA LEU A 141 -16.21 0.25 -3.96
C LEU A 141 -17.42 -0.67 -3.95
N LEU A 142 -17.29 -1.90 -4.45
CA LEU A 142 -18.35 -2.90 -4.47
C LEU A 142 -18.82 -3.24 -3.05
N PHE A 143 -17.89 -3.48 -2.12
CA PHE A 143 -18.24 -3.75 -0.72
C PHE A 143 -18.95 -2.55 -0.08
N GLY A 144 -18.47 -1.33 -0.35
CA GLY A 144 -19.11 -0.11 0.13
C GLY A 144 -20.54 0.07 -0.40
N VAL A 145 -20.76 -0.24 -1.68
CA VAL A 145 -22.10 -0.20 -2.31
C VAL A 145 -22.99 -1.27 -1.70
N VAL A 146 -22.58 -2.54 -1.71
CA VAL A 146 -23.40 -3.65 -1.19
C VAL A 146 -23.81 -3.39 0.25
N ARG A 147 -22.88 -3.01 1.12
CA ARG A 147 -23.15 -2.71 2.53
C ARG A 147 -24.08 -1.51 2.75
N ASN A 148 -24.10 -0.57 1.82
CA ASN A 148 -24.94 0.61 1.97
C ASN A 148 -26.39 0.36 1.50
N PHE A 149 -26.60 -0.62 0.63
CA PHE A 149 -27.92 -0.94 0.06
C PHE A 149 -28.56 -2.20 0.63
N PHE A 150 -27.80 -3.05 1.36
CA PHE A 150 -28.25 -4.26 2.06
C PHE A 150 -27.73 -4.26 3.49
#